data_AF-A0AAV9FJS6-F1
#
_entry.id   AF-A0AAV9FJS6-F1
#
_cell.length_a   1.000
_cell.length_b   1.000
_cell.length_c   1.000
_cell.angle_alpha   90.00
_cell.angle_beta   90.00
_cell.angle_gamma   90.00
#
_symmetry.space_group_name_H-M   'P 1'
#
loop_
_entity.id
_entity.type
_entity.pdbx_description
1 polymer ?
#
loop_
_entity_poly.entity_id
_entity_poly.type
_entity_poly.pdbx_seq_one_letter_code
_entity_poly.pdbx_strand_id
1 'polypeptide(L)'
;MLYFPNWIYTQLERWNDMEKLERSIVDEGLCIARKMVLVGLWCIQINPFDRPSINRVLEMLEGSDEGIEIPPKPFFPSSTIEPFELQSSSASTLKDATSLTSESL
;
A
#
# COMPACT_ATOMS: atom_id res chain seq x y z
N MET A 1 12.02 7.20 15.85
CA MET A 1 12.00 6.34 14.64
C MET A 1 11.36 7.07 13.44
N LEU A 2 11.83 8.28 13.07
CA LEU A 2 11.25 9.05 11.95
C LEU A 2 12.27 9.38 10.84
N TYR A 3 13.50 8.86 10.95
CA TYR A 3 14.58 9.20 10.03
C TYR A 3 14.39 8.57 8.64
N PHE A 4 14.13 7.26 8.59
CA PHE A 4 14.06 6.52 7.33
C PHE A 4 12.86 6.91 6.45
N PRO A 5 11.61 6.98 6.96
CA PRO A 5 10.48 7.43 6.15
C PRO A 5 10.71 8.85 5.63
N ASN A 6 11.15 9.77 6.50
CA ASN A 6 11.38 11.16 6.09
C ASN A 6 12.42 11.28 4.97
N TRP A 7 13.54 10.55 5.07
CA TRP A 7 14.59 10.56 4.05
C TRP A 7 14.07 10.11 2.69
N ILE A 8 13.25 9.06 2.63
CA ILE A 8 12.64 8.59 1.37
C ILE A 8 11.81 9.70 0.73
N TYR A 9 10.96 10.39 1.50
CA TYR A 9 10.13 11.47 0.96
C TYR A 9 10.96 12.64 0.43
N THR A 10 12.05 13.01 1.11
CA THR A 10 12.99 14.02 0.60
C THR A 10 13.66 13.58 -0.71
N GLN A 11 13.94 12.28 -0.90
CA GLN A 11 14.44 11.77 -2.18
C GLN A 11 13.40 11.85 -3.29
N LEU A 12 12.14 11.52 -2.99
CA LEU A 12 11.05 11.58 -3.96
C LEU A 12 10.79 13.01 -4.47
N GLU A 13 10.78 13.98 -3.54
CA GLU A 13 10.67 15.41 -3.87
C GLU A 13 11.81 15.84 -4.78
N ARG A 14 13.06 15.49 -4.43
CA ARG A 14 14.22 15.79 -5.26
C ARG A 14 14.14 15.17 -6.65
N TRP A 15 13.69 13.93 -6.76
CA TRP A 15 13.48 13.29 -8.06
C TRP A 15 12.39 13.99 -8.88
N ASN A 16 11.37 14.56 -8.23
CA ASN A 16 10.29 15.29 -8.89
C ASN A 16 10.78 16.61 -9.50
N ASP A 17 11.69 17.29 -8.79
CA ASP A 17 12.32 18.50 -9.28
C ASP A 17 13.27 18.22 -10.47
N MET A 18 13.99 17.09 -10.45
CA MET A 18 14.86 16.66 -11.54
C MET A 18 14.08 16.30 -12.82
N GLU A 19 12.96 15.59 -12.70
CA GLU A 19 12.08 15.26 -13.83
C GLU A 19 11.58 16.52 -14.54
N LYS A 20 11.20 17.55 -13.77
CA LYS A 20 10.73 18.82 -14.31
C LYS A 20 11.82 19.58 -15.08
N LEU A 21 13.08 19.41 -14.69
CA LEU A 21 14.22 20.14 -15.26
C LEU A 21 14.87 19.41 -16.45
N GLU A 22 14.88 18.08 -16.47
CA GLU A 22 15.84 17.33 -17.30
C GLU A 22 15.32 16.02 -17.90
N ARG A 23 14.04 15.97 -18.33
CA ARG A 23 13.42 14.80 -18.99
C ARG A 23 14.22 14.20 -20.17
N SER A 24 15.14 14.94 -20.77
CA SER A 24 15.98 14.48 -21.89
C SER A 24 17.29 13.78 -21.47
N ILE A 25 17.69 13.86 -20.19
CA ILE A 25 19.03 13.40 -19.72
C ILE A 25 18.91 12.29 -18.67
N VAL A 26 17.72 12.09 -18.09
CA VAL A 26 17.47 11.05 -17.09
C VAL A 26 17.55 9.65 -17.73
N ASP A 27 18.33 8.78 -17.11
CA ASP A 27 18.46 7.37 -17.45
C ASP A 27 17.11 6.63 -17.37
N GLU A 28 16.79 5.84 -18.39
CA GLU A 28 15.53 5.07 -18.46
C GLU A 28 15.37 4.14 -17.24
N GLY A 29 16.47 3.57 -16.75
CA GLY A 29 16.49 2.75 -15.55
C GLY A 29 16.08 3.53 -14.29
N LEU A 30 16.48 4.80 -14.19
CA LEU A 30 16.09 5.68 -13.08
C LEU A 30 14.60 6.04 -13.14
N CYS A 31 14.04 6.27 -14.34
CA CYS A 31 12.59 6.48 -14.51
C CYS A 31 11.78 5.25 -14.06
N ILE A 32 12.22 4.05 -14.45
CA ILE A 32 11.58 2.79 -14.02
C ILE A 32 11.67 2.62 -12.50
N ALA A 33 12.85 2.84 -11.91
CA ALA A 33 13.04 2.72 -10.47
C ALA A 33 12.14 3.70 -9.70
N ARG A 34 12.05 4.96 -10.13
CA ARG A 34 11.16 5.97 -9.54
C ARG A 34 9.70 5.53 -9.60
N LYS A 35 9.24 5.07 -10.77
CA LYS A 35 7.87 4.55 -10.95
C LYS A 35 7.58 3.39 -10.00
N MET A 36 8.48 2.43 -9.91
CA MET A 36 8.34 1.28 -8.99
C MET A 36 8.25 1.71 -7.53
N VAL A 37 9.07 2.68 -7.11
CA VAL A 37 9.01 3.22 -5.74
C VAL A 37 7.69 3.91 -5.48
N LEU A 38 7.20 4.77 -6.39
CA LEU A 38 5.94 5.48 -6.22
C LEU A 38 4.74 4.52 -6.13
N VAL A 39 4.66 3.57 -7.06
CA VAL A 39 3.61 2.53 -7.07
C VAL A 39 3.68 1.69 -5.79
N GLY A 40 4.88 1.27 -5.40
CA GLY A 40 5.10 0.51 -4.16
C GLY A 40 4.61 1.27 -2.92
N LEU A 41 4.93 2.57 -2.82
CA LEU A 41 4.51 3.42 -1.70
C LEU A 41 3.00 3.64 -1.64
N TRP A 42 2.31 3.72 -2.79
CA TRP A 42 0.85 3.75 -2.85
C TRP A 42 0.23 2.43 -2.35
N CYS A 43 0.81 1.29 -2.71
CA CYS A 43 0.30 -0.04 -2.32
C CYS A 43 0.45 -0.36 -0.82
N ILE A 44 1.47 0.17 -0.16
CA ILE A 44 1.76 -0.11 1.26
C ILE A 44 1.19 0.92 2.24
N GLN A 45 0.28 1.79 1.78
CA GLN A 45 -0.33 2.82 2.65
C GLN A 45 -0.96 2.20 3.90
N ILE A 46 -0.78 2.88 5.04
CA ILE A 46 -1.32 2.42 6.33
C ILE A 46 -2.85 2.42 6.29
N ASN A 47 -3.42 3.48 5.74
CA ASN A 47 -4.85 3.58 5.52
C ASN A 47 -5.24 2.73 4.28
N PRO A 48 -6.11 1.72 4.42
CA PRO A 48 -6.52 0.88 3.31
C PRO A 48 -7.28 1.65 2.21
N PHE A 49 -7.93 2.76 2.55
CA PHE A 49 -8.67 3.58 1.58
C PHE A 49 -7.75 4.39 0.66
N ASP A 50 -6.50 4.61 1.07
CA ASP A 50 -5.51 5.31 0.26
C ASP A 50 -4.79 4.36 -0.71
N ARG A 51 -5.02 3.04 -0.60
CA ARG A 51 -4.42 2.06 -1.51
C ARG A 51 -5.16 2.06 -2.84
N PRO A 52 -4.45 2.13 -3.98
CA PRO A 52 -5.09 2.03 -5.29
C PRO A 52 -5.65 0.61 -5.53
N SER A 53 -6.67 0.53 -6.37
CA SER A 53 -7.17 -0.76 -6.88
C SER A 53 -6.11 -1.41 -7.77
N ILE A 54 -6.18 -2.73 -7.94
CA ILE A 54 -5.22 -3.46 -8.80
C ILE A 54 -5.23 -2.93 -10.24
N ASN A 55 -6.39 -2.55 -10.79
CA ASN A 55 -6.48 -1.96 -12.12
C ASN A 55 -5.75 -0.62 -12.19
N ARG A 56 -5.88 0.22 -11.15
CA ARG A 56 -5.14 1.48 -11.08
C ARG A 56 -3.64 1.27 -10.96
N VAL A 57 -3.20 0.24 -10.23
CA VAL A 57 -1.78 -0.14 -10.15
C VAL A 57 -1.25 -0.54 -11.52
N LEU A 58 -2.01 -1.31 -12.31
CA LEU A 58 -1.63 -1.69 -13.67
C LEU A 58 -1.52 -0.45 -14.57
N GLU A 59 -2.50 0.45 -14.53
CA GLU A 59 -2.43 1.73 -15.26
C GLU A 59 -1.18 2.55 -14.90
N MET A 60 -0.81 2.59 -13.62
CA MET A 60 0.39 3.30 -13.17
C MET A 60 1.70 2.64 -13.65
N LEU A 61 1.71 1.31 -13.81
CA LEU A 61 2.89 0.55 -14.25
C LEU A 61 3.07 0.61 -15.77
N GLU A 62 1.98 0.44 -16.52
CA GLU A 62 1.96 0.43 -17.99
C GLU A 62 2.00 1.84 -18.59
N GLY A 63 1.44 2.82 -17.88
CA GLY A 63 1.42 4.22 -18.29
C GLY A 63 2.76 4.95 -18.14
N SER A 64 2.80 6.21 -18.53
CA SER A 64 3.95 7.10 -18.27
C SER A 64 4.10 7.35 -16.76
N ASP A 65 5.32 7.59 -16.29
CA ASP A 65 5.54 8.10 -14.93
C ASP A 65 4.99 9.53 -14.75
N GLU A 66 4.80 10.25 -15.86
CA GLU A 66 4.18 11.58 -15.93
C GLU A 66 2.72 11.51 -15.42
N GLY A 67 2.50 11.78 -14.12
CA GLY A 67 1.17 11.84 -13.51
C GLY A 67 0.99 10.99 -12.25
N ILE A 68 2.01 10.23 -11.82
CA ILE A 68 1.96 9.55 -10.53
C ILE A 68 2.38 10.53 -9.43
N GLU A 69 1.41 10.98 -8.64
CA GLU A 69 1.68 11.86 -7.49
C GLU A 69 2.39 11.12 -6.36
N ILE A 70 3.15 11.88 -5.55
CA ILE A 70 3.78 11.36 -4.34
C ILE A 70 2.66 10.98 -3.34
N PRO A 71 2.63 9.74 -2.84
CA PRO A 71 1.60 9.31 -1.91
C PRO A 71 1.65 10.07 -0.58
N PRO A 72 0.56 10.09 0.19
CA PRO A 72 0.54 10.74 1.49
C PRO A 72 1.56 10.10 2.43
N LYS A 73 2.24 10.96 3.20
CA LYS A 73 3.21 10.51 4.19
C LYS A 73 2.49 9.77 5.32
N PRO A 74 2.92 8.56 5.69
CA PRO A 74 2.29 7.82 6.76
C PRO A 74 2.39 8.61 8.07
N PHE A 75 1.23 8.92 8.64
CA PHE A 75 1.13 9.47 9.99
C PHE A 75 1.20 8.33 10.98
N PHE A 76 2.30 8.23 11.71
CA PHE A 76 2.38 7.35 12.88
C PHE A 76 1.87 8.15 14.06
N PRO A 77 0.65 7.90 14.58
CA PRO A 77 0.30 8.45 15.88
C PRO A 77 1.35 7.97 16.86
N SER A 78 1.97 8.87 17.63
CA SER A 78 2.84 8.47 18.72
C SER A 78 2.03 7.58 19.64
N SER A 79 2.34 6.28 19.68
CA SER A 79 1.56 5.32 20.44
C SER A 79 1.58 5.69 21.93
N THR A 80 0.48 6.22 22.45
CA THR A 80 0.05 5.82 23.79
C THR A 80 -0.48 4.41 23.63
N ILE A 81 0.37 3.42 23.95
CA ILE A 81 0.02 2.01 23.88
C ILE A 81 -0.94 1.72 25.04
N GLU A 82 -2.24 1.74 24.80
CA GLU A 82 -3.19 1.06 25.68
C GLU A 82 -3.25 -0.41 25.24
N PRO A 83 -3.01 -1.39 26.13
CA PRO A 83 -3.00 -2.81 25.76
C PRO A 83 -4.37 -3.24 25.22
N PHE A 84 -4.41 -3.64 23.95
CA PHE A 84 -5.57 -4.30 23.37
C PHE A 84 -5.54 -5.77 23.77
N GLU A 85 -6.35 -6.14 24.77
CA GLU A 85 -6.60 -7.51 25.19
C GLU A 85 -7.24 -8.31 24.04
N LEU A 86 -6.46 -9.14 23.36
CA LEU A 86 -6.94 -10.11 22.38
C LEU A 86 -7.66 -11.25 23.11
N GLN A 87 -8.98 -11.17 23.26
CA GLN A 87 -9.79 -12.31 23.68
C GLN A 87 -9.84 -13.36 22.57
N SER A 88 -8.99 -14.38 22.72
CA SER A 88 -9.03 -15.62 21.95
C SER A 88 -10.14 -16.53 22.47
N SER A 89 -11.16 -16.83 21.66
CA SER A 89 -12.07 -17.95 21.91
C SER A 89 -12.27 -18.84 20.68
N SER A 90 -11.51 -19.95 20.73
CA SER A 90 -11.95 -21.34 20.47
C SER A 90 -12.21 -21.80 19.03
N ALA A 91 -11.30 -22.68 18.57
CA ALA A 91 -11.54 -23.68 17.54
C ALA A 91 -12.26 -24.91 18.13
N SER A 92 -13.26 -25.46 17.42
CA SER A 92 -13.54 -26.91 17.45
C SER A 92 -14.36 -27.41 16.24
N THR A 93 -13.70 -28.27 15.47
CA THR A 93 -14.16 -29.58 14.93
C THR A 93 -15.39 -29.71 14.02
N LEU A 94 -15.09 -30.07 12.75
CA LEU A 94 -15.87 -31.00 11.91
C LEU A 94 -16.15 -32.32 12.64
N LYS A 95 -17.43 -32.74 12.72
CA LYS A 95 -17.86 -34.16 12.80
C LYS A 95 -19.27 -34.34 12.18
N ASP A 96 -19.28 -35.07 11.07
CA ASP A 96 -20.23 -36.07 10.57
C ASP A 96 -21.76 -36.00 10.75
N ALA A 97 -22.42 -36.01 9.58
CA ALA A 97 -23.40 -37.00 9.08
C ALA A 97 -24.65 -37.42 9.89
N THR A 98 -25.79 -37.27 9.18
CA THR A 98 -27.03 -38.08 9.23
C THR A 98 -27.93 -38.00 10.46
N SER A 99 -29.09 -37.35 10.33
CA SER A 99 -30.37 -38.05 10.51
C SER A 99 -31.51 -37.29 9.83
N LEU A 100 -32.42 -38.09 9.25
CA LEU A 100 -33.69 -37.73 8.67
C LEU A 100 -34.59 -37.06 9.72
N THR A 101 -35.31 -36.01 9.37
CA THR A 101 -36.74 -35.87 9.74
C THR A 101 -37.46 -35.01 8.71
N SER A 102 -38.61 -35.56 8.32
CA SER A 102 -39.61 -35.07 7.38
C SER A 102 -40.49 -33.96 7.98
N GLU A 103 -41.30 -33.35 7.10
CA GLU A 103 -42.54 -32.58 7.35
C GLU A 103 -42.34 -31.11 7.75
N SER A 104 -43.07 -30.10 7.24
CA SER A 104 -44.20 -30.02 6.28
C SER A 104 -44.37 -28.56 5.86
N LEU A 105 -44.56 -28.29 4.55
CA LEU A 105 -45.78 -27.74 3.94
C LEU A 105 -45.65 -27.68 2.42
#